data_AF-A0A536SLF6-F1
#
_entry.id   AF-A0A536SLF6-F1
#
_cell.length_a   1.000
_cell.length_b   1.000
_cell.length_c   1.000
_cell.angle_alpha   90.00
_cell.angle_beta   90.00
_cell.angle_gamma   90.00
#
_symmetry.space_group_name_H-M   'P 1'
#
loop_
_entity.id
_entity.type
_entity.pdbx_description
1 polymer ?
#
loop_
_entity_poly.entity_id
_entity_poly.type
_entity_poly.pdbx_seq_one_letter_code
_entity_poly.pdbx_strand_id
1 'polypeptide(L)'
;MNAKENLSPTVRAEAPVAGPEQKEIWGSDAIAAVLRTLDIPFLALNPGASYRGLHDSIVNYLGNTRPQMLLCLHEESAVAIAQGYAKASDRMMGAVVHSNVGLMHASMAIFNAWCDRMPMLVLGATGPWDAAKRRPWIDWIHTASDQAALVRDYTKWDNQPASVPAAYEAILRAAQIANTAPRGPTYVNLDAGLQEAKIGALPPLPDAKRYRAPDSVLPARHLVEGAAKLLSGAKHPVILAGRVSRSESAWKQRVALAEKLHARVFTDIKVGAAFPTDHPLHAAPPSTFLSPDAAKLLREA
;
A
#
# COMPACT_ATOMS: atom_id res chain seq x y z
N MET A 1 31.07 -17.27 42.33
CA MET A 1 31.60 -17.32 40.96
C MET A 1 30.59 -16.66 40.04
N ASN A 2 31.01 -15.54 39.45
CA ASN A 2 30.28 -14.74 38.47
C ASN A 2 30.15 -15.50 37.15
N ALA A 3 28.99 -15.37 36.49
CA ALA A 3 28.87 -15.10 35.05
C ALA A 3 27.38 -15.12 34.64
N LYS A 4 26.63 -14.08 34.99
CA LYS A 4 25.54 -13.64 34.12
C LYS A 4 26.22 -12.87 32.99
N GLU A 5 26.69 -13.59 31.97
CA GLU A 5 27.13 -12.95 30.74
C GLU A 5 25.94 -12.22 30.14
N ASN A 6 26.01 -10.89 30.15
CA ASN A 6 25.21 -10.03 29.31
C ASN A 6 25.48 -10.41 27.85
N LEU A 7 24.69 -11.33 27.31
CA LEU A 7 24.55 -11.52 25.87
C LEU A 7 23.90 -10.25 25.32
N SER A 8 24.72 -9.23 25.11
CA SER A 8 24.38 -8.13 24.21
C SER A 8 24.03 -8.76 22.88
N PRO A 9 22.88 -8.45 22.24
CA PRO A 9 22.51 -9.10 21.00
C PRO A 9 23.65 -8.88 19.99
N THR A 10 24.33 -9.97 19.62
CA THR A 10 25.46 -10.01 18.68
C THR A 10 25.03 -9.75 17.24
N VAL A 11 23.73 -9.56 17.00
CA VAL A 11 23.21 -9.11 15.70
C VAL A 11 23.41 -7.60 15.61
N ARG A 12 24.53 -7.20 15.01
CA ARG A 12 24.70 -5.83 14.53
C ARG A 12 23.71 -5.61 13.39
N ALA A 13 22.64 -4.87 13.65
CA ALA A 13 21.75 -4.42 12.58
C ALA A 13 22.56 -3.49 11.66
N GLU A 14 22.99 -4.00 10.52
CA GLU A 14 23.65 -3.20 9.49
C GLU A 14 22.60 -2.27 8.87
N ALA A 15 22.60 -1.01 9.33
CA ALA A 15 21.83 0.04 8.71
C ALA A 15 22.69 0.69 7.62
N PRO A 16 22.19 0.80 6.37
CA PRO A 16 22.82 1.63 5.36
C PRO A 16 23.00 3.05 5.90
N VAL A 17 24.24 3.54 5.88
CA VAL A 17 24.59 4.93 6.22
C VAL A 17 24.93 5.68 4.94
N ALA A 18 24.54 6.96 4.87
CA ALA A 18 24.87 7.78 3.72
C ALA A 18 26.38 7.88 3.51
N GLY A 19 26.82 7.75 2.26
CA GLY A 19 28.16 8.09 1.83
C GLY A 19 28.43 9.60 1.84
N PRO A 20 29.61 10.04 1.37
CA PRO A 20 29.94 11.45 1.22
C PRO A 20 28.94 12.17 0.28
N GLU A 21 28.79 13.49 0.48
CA GLU A 21 27.88 14.33 -0.30
C GLU A 21 28.16 14.20 -1.81
N GLN A 22 27.12 13.83 -2.57
CA GLN A 22 27.19 13.69 -4.02
C GLN A 22 26.98 15.05 -4.68
N LYS A 23 27.89 15.43 -5.59
CA LYS A 23 27.80 16.70 -6.35
C LYS A 23 26.90 16.60 -7.58
N GLU A 24 26.69 15.39 -8.08
CA GLU A 24 25.87 15.11 -9.25
C GLU A 24 24.47 14.68 -8.81
N ILE A 25 23.44 15.11 -9.54
CA ILE A 25 22.05 14.68 -9.32
C ILE A 25 21.65 13.70 -10.42
N TRP A 26 21.08 12.59 -9.98
CA TRP A 26 20.62 11.49 -10.83
C TRP A 26 19.10 11.46 -10.92
N GLY A 27 18.56 10.82 -11.96
CA GLY A 27 17.12 10.63 -12.11
C GLY A 27 16.49 9.90 -10.91
N SER A 28 17.23 8.96 -10.30
CA SER A 28 16.80 8.30 -9.07
C SER A 28 16.75 9.20 -7.84
N ASP A 29 17.58 10.25 -7.76
CA ASP A 29 17.51 11.23 -6.66
C ASP A 29 16.22 12.02 -6.74
N ALA A 30 15.82 12.37 -7.96
CA ALA A 30 14.53 12.98 -8.22
C ALA A 30 13.38 12.06 -7.79
N ILE A 31 13.40 10.79 -8.21
CA ILE A 31 12.39 9.79 -7.84
C ILE A 31 12.32 9.63 -6.30
N ALA A 32 13.47 9.55 -5.64
CA ALA A 32 13.54 9.45 -4.18
C ALA A 32 12.99 10.72 -3.50
N ALA A 33 13.32 11.90 -4.02
CA ALA A 33 12.83 13.17 -3.53
C ALA A 33 11.29 13.27 -3.58
N VAL A 34 10.64 12.84 -4.68
CA VAL A 34 9.18 12.83 -4.76
C VAL A 34 8.56 11.77 -3.83
N LEU A 35 9.18 10.59 -3.68
CA LEU A 35 8.72 9.59 -2.72
C LEU A 35 8.71 10.10 -1.27
N ARG A 36 9.70 10.91 -0.89
CA ARG A 36 9.75 11.57 0.42
C ARG A 36 8.55 12.48 0.66
N THR A 37 8.02 13.13 -0.38
CA THR A 37 6.85 14.03 -0.25
C THR A 37 5.55 13.29 0.10
N LEU A 38 5.48 11.97 -0.17
CA LEU A 38 4.34 11.14 0.16
C LEU A 38 4.26 10.76 1.65
N ASP A 39 5.30 11.09 2.44
CA ASP A 39 5.42 10.71 3.86
C ASP A 39 5.22 9.19 4.08
N ILE A 40 5.77 8.39 3.16
CA ILE A 40 5.85 6.94 3.31
C ILE A 40 7.07 6.67 4.21
N PRO A 41 6.89 6.06 5.40
CA PRO A 41 8.00 5.88 6.32
C PRO A 41 8.96 4.77 5.89
N PHE A 42 8.45 3.75 5.20
CA PHE A 42 9.19 2.55 4.84
C PHE A 42 8.94 2.10 3.40
N LEU A 43 9.98 1.58 2.75
CA LEU A 43 9.86 0.78 1.53
C LEU A 43 10.43 -0.61 1.77
N ALA A 44 9.59 -1.64 1.69
CA ALA A 44 10.05 -3.02 1.78
C ALA A 44 10.57 -3.50 0.42
N LEU A 45 11.73 -4.13 0.37
CA LEU A 45 12.34 -4.54 -0.89
C LEU A 45 13.29 -5.73 -0.75
N ASN A 46 13.39 -6.52 -1.81
CA ASN A 46 14.46 -7.52 -1.99
C ASN A 46 15.47 -6.96 -3.00
N PRO A 47 16.70 -6.56 -2.61
CA PRO A 47 17.64 -5.81 -3.44
C PRO A 47 17.75 -6.34 -4.87
N GLY A 48 17.56 -5.45 -5.85
CA GLY A 48 17.50 -5.81 -7.26
C GLY A 48 18.36 -4.89 -8.12
N ALA A 49 19.08 -5.48 -9.07
CA ALA A 49 19.94 -4.71 -9.96
C ALA A 49 19.13 -3.69 -10.80
N SER A 50 17.87 -3.98 -11.14
CA SER A 50 17.05 -3.11 -12.01
C SER A 50 16.72 -1.74 -11.41
N TYR A 51 16.66 -1.64 -10.07
CA TYR A 51 16.36 -0.40 -9.36
C TYR A 51 17.52 0.09 -8.46
N ARG A 52 18.76 -0.33 -8.77
CA ARG A 52 19.94 0.05 -7.97
C ARG A 52 20.13 1.57 -7.85
N GLY A 53 19.71 2.35 -8.85
CA GLY A 53 19.73 3.82 -8.75
C GLY A 53 18.79 4.31 -7.65
N LEU A 54 17.54 3.81 -7.61
CA LEU A 54 16.61 4.12 -6.51
C LEU A 54 17.17 3.67 -5.15
N HIS A 55 17.77 2.47 -5.08
CA HIS A 55 18.41 1.99 -3.86
C HIS A 55 19.51 2.97 -3.38
N ASP A 56 20.42 3.34 -4.28
CA ASP A 56 21.48 4.30 -4.00
C ASP A 56 20.92 5.64 -3.49
N SER A 57 19.95 6.22 -4.20
CA SER A 57 19.34 7.49 -3.81
C SER A 57 18.58 7.42 -2.49
N ILE A 58 17.95 6.30 -2.13
CA ILE A 58 17.33 6.17 -0.80
C ILE A 58 18.41 6.21 0.30
N VAL A 59 19.58 5.61 0.07
CA VAL A 59 20.65 5.58 1.09
C VAL A 59 21.48 6.85 1.08
N ASN A 60 22.08 7.18 -0.05
CA ASN A 60 23.12 8.20 -0.17
C ASN A 60 22.56 9.61 -0.35
N TYR A 61 21.41 9.75 -1.02
CA TYR A 61 20.77 11.05 -1.22
C TYR A 61 19.76 11.38 -0.10
N LEU A 62 18.92 10.41 0.28
CA LEU A 62 17.93 10.59 1.34
C LEU A 62 18.46 10.29 2.75
N GLY A 63 19.57 9.56 2.91
CA GLY A 63 20.06 9.16 4.23
C GLY A 63 19.30 7.98 4.86
N ASN A 64 18.66 7.15 4.04
CA ASN A 64 17.85 6.00 4.45
C ASN A 64 16.74 6.36 5.46
N THR A 65 16.14 7.53 5.28
CA THR A 65 15.06 8.03 6.13
C THR A 65 13.95 8.66 5.29
N ARG A 66 12.70 8.28 5.57
CA ARG A 66 11.49 8.78 4.90
C ARG A 66 11.62 8.82 3.36
N PRO A 67 11.59 7.66 2.69
CA PRO A 67 11.43 6.32 3.26
C PRO A 67 12.74 5.68 3.76
N GLN A 68 12.67 4.86 4.81
CA GLN A 68 13.71 3.91 5.20
C GLN A 68 13.48 2.57 4.48
N MET A 69 14.54 1.92 4.03
CA MET A 69 14.43 0.59 3.42
C MET A 69 14.26 -0.51 4.46
N LEU A 70 13.36 -1.44 4.20
CA LEU A 70 13.24 -2.71 4.90
C LEU A 70 13.69 -3.82 3.96
N LEU A 71 14.90 -4.34 4.20
CA LEU A 71 15.47 -5.40 3.40
C LEU A 71 14.75 -6.72 3.67
N CYS A 72 14.30 -7.36 2.60
CA CYS A 72 13.60 -8.63 2.58
C CYS A 72 14.42 -9.65 1.79
N LEU A 73 14.14 -10.93 1.99
CA LEU A 73 14.83 -12.03 1.28
C LEU A 73 14.06 -12.50 0.03
N HIS A 74 12.84 -12.01 -0.18
CA HIS A 74 11.97 -12.40 -1.30
C HIS A 74 10.93 -11.30 -1.57
N GLU A 75 10.55 -11.10 -2.83
CA GLU A 75 9.63 -10.04 -3.28
C GLU A 75 8.22 -10.23 -2.71
N GLU A 76 7.74 -11.48 -2.62
CA GLU A 76 6.46 -11.79 -1.98
C GLU A 76 6.41 -11.31 -0.52
N SER A 77 7.51 -11.49 0.23
CA SER A 77 7.62 -11.02 1.61
C SER A 77 7.64 -9.50 1.69
N ALA A 78 8.30 -8.82 0.75
CA ALA A 78 8.32 -7.36 0.69
C ALA A 78 6.90 -6.78 0.51
N VAL A 79 6.14 -7.34 -0.42
CA VAL A 79 4.74 -6.96 -0.65
C VAL A 79 3.85 -7.31 0.56
N ALA A 80 4.02 -8.50 1.14
CA ALA A 80 3.25 -8.92 2.32
C ALA A 80 3.52 -8.01 3.54
N ILE A 81 4.76 -7.55 3.75
CA ILE A 81 5.11 -6.59 4.80
C ILE A 81 4.40 -5.26 4.55
N ALA A 82 4.44 -4.73 3.32
CA ALA A 82 3.74 -3.49 2.99
C ALA A 82 2.22 -3.61 3.20
N GLN A 83 1.62 -4.75 2.84
CA GLN A 83 0.21 -5.03 3.08
C GLN A 83 -0.09 -5.09 4.59
N GLY A 84 0.75 -5.78 5.37
CA GLY A 84 0.63 -5.89 6.81
C GLY A 84 0.72 -4.54 7.50
N TYR A 85 1.65 -3.68 7.06
CA TYR A 85 1.76 -2.30 7.54
C TYR A 85 0.47 -1.51 7.27
N ALA A 86 -0.07 -1.57 6.05
CA ALA A 86 -1.33 -0.91 5.72
C ALA A 86 -2.50 -1.43 6.55
N LYS A 87 -2.55 -2.74 6.81
CA LYS A 87 -3.52 -3.35 7.73
C LYS A 87 -3.32 -2.93 9.18
N ALA A 88 -2.10 -2.72 9.65
CA ALA A 88 -1.88 -2.34 11.05
C ALA A 88 -2.16 -0.84 11.27
N SER A 89 -1.72 0.01 10.35
CA SER A 89 -1.65 1.47 10.54
C SER A 89 -2.74 2.27 9.82
N ASP A 90 -3.49 1.65 8.91
CA ASP A 90 -4.38 2.32 7.94
C ASP A 90 -3.66 3.32 7.01
N ARG A 91 -2.32 3.28 6.95
CA ARG A 91 -1.49 4.10 6.07
C ARG A 91 -0.86 3.27 4.96
N MET A 92 -0.80 3.82 3.75
CA MET A 92 -0.11 3.18 2.64
C MET A 92 1.38 3.02 2.94
N MET A 93 1.93 1.86 2.55
CA MET A 93 3.36 1.62 2.45
C MET A 93 3.70 1.24 1.00
N GLY A 94 4.97 1.36 0.63
CA GLY A 94 5.44 0.88 -0.67
C GLY A 94 6.27 -0.40 -0.57
N ALA A 95 6.30 -1.13 -1.68
CA ALA A 95 7.20 -2.24 -1.90
C ALA A 95 7.98 -2.03 -3.20
N VAL A 96 9.26 -2.38 -3.22
CA VAL A 96 10.10 -2.30 -4.44
C VAL A 96 10.46 -3.71 -4.88
N VAL A 97 10.22 -4.03 -6.16
CA VAL A 97 10.38 -5.37 -6.73
C VAL A 97 11.29 -5.34 -7.95
N HIS A 98 12.12 -6.37 -8.11
CA HIS A 98 13.08 -6.45 -9.22
C HIS A 98 12.40 -6.87 -10.51
N SER A 99 12.49 -6.05 -11.55
CA SER A 99 12.06 -6.35 -12.93
C SER A 99 10.92 -7.36 -13.13
N ASN A 100 10.92 -8.05 -14.27
CA ASN A 100 9.89 -9.02 -14.63
C ASN A 100 9.90 -10.23 -13.68
N VAL A 101 11.05 -10.84 -13.40
CA VAL A 101 11.13 -12.05 -12.55
C VAL A 101 10.71 -11.76 -11.11
N GLY A 102 11.20 -10.69 -10.49
CA GLY A 102 10.78 -10.31 -9.15
C GLY A 102 9.32 -9.85 -9.09
N LEU A 103 8.80 -9.20 -10.14
CA LEU A 103 7.37 -8.91 -10.25
C LEU A 103 6.53 -10.20 -10.36
N MET A 104 7.00 -11.23 -11.07
CA MET A 104 6.35 -12.55 -11.10
C MET A 104 6.31 -13.16 -9.70
N HIS A 105 7.42 -13.13 -8.95
CA HIS A 105 7.46 -13.58 -7.55
C HIS A 105 6.55 -12.74 -6.62
N ALA A 106 6.38 -11.45 -6.89
CA ALA A 106 5.52 -10.57 -6.10
C ALA A 106 4.02 -10.72 -6.40
N SER A 107 3.66 -11.25 -7.58
CA SER A 107 2.31 -11.21 -8.14
C SER A 107 1.23 -11.78 -7.22
N MET A 108 1.51 -12.88 -6.53
CA MET A 108 0.57 -13.52 -5.60
C MET A 108 0.27 -12.64 -4.39
N ALA A 109 1.29 -11.99 -3.81
CA ALA A 109 1.08 -11.06 -2.71
C ALA A 109 0.38 -9.77 -3.16
N ILE A 110 0.62 -9.31 -4.40
CA ILE A 110 -0.10 -8.16 -4.99
C ILE A 110 -1.58 -8.51 -5.12
N PHE A 111 -1.90 -9.70 -5.65
CA PHE A 111 -3.27 -10.20 -5.72
C PHE A 111 -3.94 -10.28 -4.34
N ASN A 112 -3.21 -10.72 -3.31
CA ASN A 112 -3.73 -10.75 -1.95
C ASN A 112 -4.02 -9.33 -1.43
N ALA A 113 -3.13 -8.36 -1.65
CA ALA A 113 -3.35 -6.96 -1.29
C ALA A 113 -4.55 -6.34 -2.03
N TRP A 114 -4.75 -6.70 -3.30
CA TRP A 114 -5.91 -6.34 -4.11
C TRP A 114 -7.21 -6.88 -3.52
N CYS A 115 -7.27 -8.17 -3.21
CA CYS A 115 -8.43 -8.82 -2.60
C CYS A 115 -8.81 -8.18 -1.25
N ASP A 116 -7.81 -7.79 -0.46
CA ASP A 116 -8.02 -7.12 0.82
C ASP A 116 -8.35 -5.63 0.70
N ARG A 117 -8.19 -5.03 -0.48
CA ARG A 117 -8.35 -3.60 -0.75
C ARG A 117 -7.37 -2.75 0.07
N MET A 118 -6.13 -3.20 0.18
CA MET A 118 -5.09 -2.47 0.92
C MET A 118 -4.38 -1.47 0.02
N PRO A 119 -4.22 -0.20 0.45
CA PRO A 119 -3.49 0.79 -0.32
C PRO A 119 -2.00 0.42 -0.35
N MET A 120 -1.41 0.34 -1.53
CA MET A 120 0.01 0.02 -1.69
C MET A 120 0.59 0.68 -2.95
N LEU A 121 1.81 1.20 -2.83
CA LEU A 121 2.60 1.65 -3.97
C LEU A 121 3.66 0.58 -4.30
N VAL A 122 3.44 -0.18 -5.37
CA VAL A 122 4.43 -1.13 -5.87
C VAL A 122 5.32 -0.41 -6.87
N LEU A 123 6.60 -0.32 -6.57
CA LEU A 123 7.62 0.21 -7.46
C LEU A 123 8.34 -0.96 -8.11
N GLY A 124 8.20 -1.09 -9.42
CA GLY A 124 9.04 -1.98 -10.21
C GLY A 124 10.20 -1.22 -10.81
N ALA A 125 11.06 -1.95 -11.51
CA ALA A 125 11.97 -1.34 -12.46
C ALA A 125 12.13 -2.21 -13.69
N THR A 126 12.66 -1.65 -14.77
CA THR A 126 12.93 -2.38 -16.01
C THR A 126 14.25 -1.92 -16.60
N GLY A 127 14.85 -2.68 -17.51
CA GLY A 127 16.05 -2.23 -18.20
C GLY A 127 15.74 -1.02 -19.11
N PRO A 128 16.76 -0.31 -19.62
CA PRO A 128 16.55 0.84 -20.49
C PRO A 128 15.64 0.50 -21.67
N TRP A 129 14.58 1.28 -21.85
CA TRP A 129 13.64 1.11 -22.96
C TRP A 129 14.35 1.27 -24.30
N ASP A 130 15.18 2.30 -24.40
CA ASP A 130 16.11 2.50 -25.50
C ASP A 130 17.16 1.38 -25.50
N ALA A 131 17.02 0.45 -26.45
CA ALA A 131 17.86 -0.72 -26.57
C ALA A 131 19.34 -0.38 -26.76
N ALA A 132 19.67 0.80 -27.31
CA ALA A 132 21.05 1.26 -27.46
C ALA A 132 21.74 1.54 -26.11
N LYS A 133 20.97 1.72 -25.04
CA LYS A 133 21.46 1.95 -23.67
C LYS A 133 21.51 0.68 -22.81
N ARG A 134 21.01 -0.46 -23.32
CA ARG A 134 20.99 -1.71 -22.57
C ARG A 134 22.39 -2.29 -22.44
N ARG A 135 22.78 -2.60 -21.20
CA ARG A 135 24.03 -3.34 -20.94
C ARG A 135 23.82 -4.82 -21.24
N PRO A 136 24.90 -5.59 -21.49
CA PRO A 136 24.78 -7.01 -21.77
C PRO A 136 24.02 -7.80 -20.70
N TRP A 137 23.39 -8.89 -21.13
CA TRP A 137 22.71 -9.88 -20.28
C TRP A 137 21.45 -9.38 -19.55
N ILE A 138 21.55 -8.80 -18.35
CA ILE A 138 20.37 -8.49 -17.50
C ILE A 138 19.39 -7.54 -18.18
N ASP A 139 19.85 -6.42 -18.72
CA ASP A 139 18.95 -5.41 -19.30
C ASP A 139 18.22 -5.95 -20.55
N TRP A 140 18.70 -7.04 -21.16
CA TRP A 140 18.06 -7.69 -22.30
C TRP A 140 17.03 -8.73 -21.88
N ILE A 141 17.34 -9.58 -20.90
CA ILE A 141 16.45 -10.68 -20.47
C ILE A 141 15.42 -10.25 -19.41
N HIS A 142 15.70 -9.16 -18.70
CA HIS A 142 14.82 -8.57 -17.69
C HIS A 142 14.20 -7.25 -18.17
N THR A 143 13.86 -7.15 -19.45
CA THR A 143 13.05 -6.04 -19.99
C THR A 143 11.92 -6.63 -20.81
N ALA A 144 10.69 -6.25 -20.50
CA ALA A 144 9.50 -6.67 -21.22
C ALA A 144 8.83 -5.47 -21.89
N SER A 145 8.23 -5.68 -23.07
CA SER A 145 7.50 -4.61 -23.78
C SER A 145 6.32 -4.08 -22.96
N ASP A 146 5.66 -4.97 -22.20
CA ASP A 146 4.59 -4.63 -21.27
C ASP A 146 4.78 -5.43 -19.97
N GLN A 147 5.58 -4.89 -19.05
CA GLN A 147 5.86 -5.54 -17.77
C GLN A 147 4.65 -5.51 -16.83
N ALA A 148 3.84 -4.46 -16.89
CA ALA A 148 2.69 -4.30 -16.02
C ALA A 148 1.56 -5.28 -16.34
N ALA A 149 1.52 -5.85 -17.56
CA ALA A 149 0.58 -6.93 -17.91
C ALA A 149 0.59 -8.10 -16.91
N LEU A 150 1.71 -8.36 -16.22
CA LEU A 150 1.82 -9.40 -15.20
C LEU A 150 0.90 -9.18 -13.98
N VAL A 151 0.53 -7.94 -13.70
CA VAL A 151 -0.22 -7.56 -12.47
C VAL A 151 -1.38 -6.59 -12.74
N ARG A 152 -1.62 -6.19 -13.99
CA ARG A 152 -2.58 -5.15 -14.36
C ARG A 152 -4.00 -5.44 -13.85
N ASP A 153 -4.45 -6.69 -13.95
CA ASP A 153 -5.80 -7.09 -13.50
C ASP A 153 -5.95 -7.10 -11.96
N TYR A 154 -4.84 -6.97 -11.23
CA TYR A 154 -4.78 -6.97 -9.77
C TYR A 154 -4.15 -5.70 -9.21
N THR A 155 -4.15 -4.62 -9.99
CA THR A 155 -3.73 -3.28 -9.57
C THR A 155 -4.75 -2.25 -10.03
N LYS A 156 -4.86 -1.13 -9.31
CA LYS A 156 -5.85 -0.10 -9.65
C LYS A 156 -5.42 0.73 -10.85
N TRP A 157 -4.11 0.80 -11.06
CA TRP A 157 -3.46 1.64 -12.04
C TRP A 157 -1.99 1.23 -12.16
N ASP A 158 -1.49 1.25 -13.40
CA ASP A 158 -0.08 1.08 -13.71
C ASP A 158 0.45 2.19 -14.62
N ASN A 159 1.76 2.48 -14.52
CA ASN A 159 2.45 3.39 -15.43
C ASN A 159 3.95 3.11 -15.53
N GLN A 160 4.54 3.43 -16.67
CA GLN A 160 5.98 3.38 -16.91
C GLN A 160 6.47 4.75 -17.39
N PRO A 161 6.93 5.63 -16.47
CA PRO A 161 7.38 6.97 -16.84
C PRO A 161 8.71 6.96 -17.59
N ALA A 162 8.81 7.76 -18.64
CA ALA A 162 10.02 7.88 -19.49
C ALA A 162 10.88 9.13 -19.19
N SER A 163 10.49 9.95 -18.20
CA SER A 163 11.20 11.18 -17.82
C SER A 163 10.98 11.50 -16.34
N VAL A 164 11.82 12.36 -15.76
CA VAL A 164 11.68 12.78 -14.34
C VAL A 164 10.33 13.45 -14.06
N PRO A 165 9.86 14.43 -14.86
CA PRO A 165 8.53 15.01 -14.64
C PRO A 165 7.40 13.97 -14.74
N ALA A 166 7.51 13.02 -15.67
CA ALA A 166 6.55 11.93 -15.79
C ALA A 166 6.60 10.99 -14.58
N ALA A 167 7.78 10.74 -14.02
CA ALA A 167 7.95 9.91 -12.82
C ALA A 167 7.34 10.58 -11.59
N TYR A 168 7.47 11.91 -11.46
CA TYR A 168 6.80 12.67 -10.39
C TYR A 168 5.30 12.51 -10.46
N GLU A 169 4.71 12.78 -11.63
CA GLU A 169 3.27 12.62 -11.86
C GLU A 169 2.83 11.18 -11.59
N ALA A 170 3.55 10.19 -12.12
CA ALA A 170 3.18 8.79 -11.99
C ALA A 170 3.18 8.31 -10.54
N ILE A 171 4.19 8.67 -9.75
CA ILE A 171 4.30 8.28 -8.33
C ILE A 171 3.20 8.95 -7.50
N LEU A 172 2.99 10.26 -7.70
CA LEU A 172 1.95 11.01 -6.98
C LEU A 172 0.55 10.51 -7.35
N ARG A 173 0.30 10.22 -8.63
CA ARG A 173 -0.96 9.68 -9.12
C ARG A 173 -1.22 8.25 -8.65
N ALA A 174 -0.20 7.39 -8.66
CA ALA A 174 -0.29 6.04 -8.10
C ALA A 174 -0.69 6.09 -6.61
N ALA A 175 -0.01 6.92 -5.83
CA ALA A 175 -0.33 7.12 -4.42
C ALA A 175 -1.76 7.63 -4.19
N GLN A 176 -2.22 8.59 -5.00
CA GLN A 176 -3.60 9.08 -4.97
C GLN A 176 -4.60 7.95 -5.21
N ILE A 177 -4.41 7.20 -6.31
CA ILE A 177 -5.34 6.14 -6.73
C ILE A 177 -5.34 5.00 -5.72
N ALA A 178 -4.17 4.59 -5.20
CA ALA A 178 -4.05 3.54 -4.20
C ALA A 178 -4.85 3.85 -2.93
N ASN A 179 -4.83 5.12 -2.49
CA ASN A 179 -5.54 5.58 -1.29
C ASN A 179 -7.01 5.94 -1.51
N THR A 180 -7.44 6.15 -2.76
CA THR A 180 -8.84 6.44 -3.10
C THR A 180 -9.70 5.19 -2.90
N ALA A 181 -10.85 5.30 -2.23
CA ALA A 181 -11.75 4.16 -2.02
C ALA A 181 -12.43 3.71 -3.35
N PRO A 182 -12.60 2.39 -3.59
CA PRO A 182 -12.00 1.28 -2.86
C PRO A 182 -10.47 1.28 -3.02
N ARG A 183 -9.75 1.18 -1.90
CA ARG A 183 -8.28 1.20 -1.87
C ARG A 183 -7.70 -0.05 -2.53
N GLY A 184 -6.44 0.01 -2.95
CA GLY A 184 -5.78 -1.12 -3.60
C GLY A 184 -4.33 -0.83 -4.03
N PRO A 185 -3.59 -1.84 -4.48
CA PRO A 185 -2.24 -1.67 -5.01
C PRO A 185 -2.22 -0.89 -6.33
N THR A 186 -1.14 -0.18 -6.58
CA THR A 186 -0.80 0.48 -7.85
C THR A 186 0.64 0.12 -8.23
N TYR A 187 0.98 0.19 -9.51
CA TYR A 187 2.30 -0.22 -10.00
C TYR A 187 2.98 0.90 -10.81
N VAL A 188 4.21 1.26 -10.46
CA VAL A 188 5.01 2.20 -11.26
C VAL A 188 6.31 1.52 -11.66
N ASN A 189 6.53 1.33 -12.96
CA ASN A 189 7.71 0.66 -13.51
C ASN A 189 8.81 1.67 -13.85
N LEU A 190 9.89 1.70 -13.08
CA LEU A 190 10.97 2.68 -13.26
C LEU A 190 12.03 2.19 -14.24
N ASP A 191 12.28 2.94 -15.31
CA ASP A 191 13.33 2.64 -16.27
C ASP A 191 14.72 2.82 -15.64
N ALA A 192 15.60 1.82 -15.76
CA ALA A 192 16.96 1.90 -15.22
C ALA A 192 17.81 3.00 -15.87
N GLY A 193 17.63 3.26 -17.16
CA GLY A 193 18.30 4.36 -17.86
C GLY A 193 17.82 5.73 -17.38
N LEU A 194 16.54 5.87 -17.03
CA LEU A 194 16.03 7.07 -16.36
C LEU A 194 16.66 7.25 -14.98
N GLN A 195 16.71 6.18 -14.18
CA GLN A 195 17.30 6.22 -12.83
C GLN A 195 18.77 6.68 -12.87
N GLU A 196 19.54 6.16 -13.81
CA GLU A 196 20.99 6.38 -13.93
C GLU A 196 21.37 7.56 -14.84
N ALA A 197 20.39 8.33 -15.31
CA ALA A 197 20.66 9.54 -16.07
C ALA A 197 21.10 10.68 -15.12
N LYS A 198 22.17 11.39 -15.49
CA LYS A 198 22.51 12.68 -14.87
C LYS A 198 21.49 13.73 -15.32
N ILE A 199 20.88 14.46 -14.39
CA ILE A 199 19.78 15.40 -14.69
C ILE A 199 20.10 16.88 -14.43
N GLY A 200 21.36 17.20 -14.10
CA GLY A 200 21.75 18.57 -13.78
C GLY A 200 21.14 19.01 -12.46
N ALA A 201 20.29 20.05 -12.48
CA ALA A 201 19.58 20.50 -11.28
C ALA A 201 18.32 19.66 -11.04
N LEU A 202 17.98 19.44 -9.76
CA LEU A 202 16.75 18.78 -9.37
C LEU A 202 15.53 19.61 -9.85
N PRO A 203 14.61 19.03 -10.65
CA PRO A 203 13.39 19.72 -11.02
C PRO A 203 12.53 20.05 -9.78
N PRO A 204 11.75 21.16 -9.80
CA PRO A 204 10.89 21.50 -8.68
C PRO A 204 9.91 20.36 -8.34
N LEU A 205 9.87 19.99 -7.05
CA LEU A 205 8.93 18.97 -6.58
C LEU A 205 7.50 19.51 -6.64
N PRO A 206 6.54 18.75 -7.20
CA PRO A 206 5.13 19.10 -7.13
C PRO A 206 4.63 19.06 -5.68
N ASP A 207 3.59 19.85 -5.38
CA ASP A 207 2.91 19.78 -4.08
C ASP A 207 2.07 18.50 -3.98
N ALA A 208 2.57 17.51 -3.24
CA ALA A 208 1.90 16.24 -3.00
C ALA A 208 0.48 16.40 -2.41
N LYS A 209 0.16 17.52 -1.75
CA LYS A 209 -1.20 17.77 -1.23
C LYS A 209 -2.25 17.86 -2.34
N ARG A 210 -1.86 18.23 -3.56
CA ARG A 210 -2.74 18.28 -4.73
C ARG A 210 -3.16 16.89 -5.23
N TYR A 211 -2.44 15.85 -4.80
CA TYR A 211 -2.67 14.45 -5.17
C TYR A 211 -3.26 13.65 -4.01
N ARG A 212 -3.88 14.30 -3.03
CA ARG A 212 -4.61 13.59 -1.98
C ARG A 212 -5.78 12.82 -2.58
N ALA A 213 -6.06 11.65 -2.02
CA ALA A 213 -7.29 10.95 -2.32
C ALA A 213 -8.49 11.86 -2.01
N PRO A 214 -9.49 11.95 -2.89
CA PRO A 214 -10.67 12.76 -2.64
C PRO A 214 -11.46 12.20 -1.46
N ASP A 215 -12.21 13.08 -0.79
CA ASP A 215 -13.16 12.66 0.22
C ASP A 215 -14.23 11.73 -0.40
N SER A 216 -14.79 10.86 0.45
CA SER A 216 -15.87 9.99 0.02
C SER A 216 -17.11 10.81 -0.32
N VAL A 217 -17.72 10.51 -1.47
CA VAL A 217 -18.99 11.13 -1.86
C VAL A 217 -20.08 10.67 -0.90
N LEU A 218 -20.76 11.63 -0.27
CA LEU A 218 -21.89 11.34 0.61
C LEU A 218 -23.17 11.11 -0.21
N PRO A 219 -24.07 10.19 0.21
CA PRO A 219 -25.36 10.03 -0.42
C PRO A 219 -26.20 11.32 -0.34
N ALA A 220 -27.09 11.52 -1.31
CA ALA A 220 -28.02 12.64 -1.28
C ALA A 220 -28.89 12.62 -0.01
N ARG A 221 -29.12 13.79 0.58
CA ARG A 221 -29.82 13.94 1.87
C ARG A 221 -31.16 13.19 1.93
N HIS A 222 -31.98 13.29 0.88
CA HIS A 222 -33.28 12.62 0.83
C HIS A 222 -33.18 11.09 0.85
N LEU A 223 -32.09 10.49 0.33
CA LEU A 223 -31.84 9.05 0.42
C LEU A 223 -31.49 8.64 1.85
N VAL A 224 -30.69 9.46 2.55
CA VAL A 224 -30.34 9.23 3.96
C VAL A 224 -31.59 9.34 4.85
N GLU A 225 -32.43 10.34 4.62
CA GLU A 225 -33.70 10.52 5.34
C GLU A 225 -34.68 9.36 5.09
N GLY A 226 -34.77 8.89 3.84
CA GLY A 226 -35.54 7.69 3.48
C GLY A 226 -35.05 6.44 4.22
N ALA A 227 -33.74 6.20 4.21
CA ALA A 227 -33.14 5.07 4.94
C ALA A 227 -33.39 5.17 6.45
N ALA A 228 -33.25 6.36 7.05
CA ALA A 228 -33.52 6.57 8.46
C ALA A 228 -34.98 6.28 8.83
N LYS A 229 -35.95 6.68 7.99
CA LYS A 229 -37.37 6.39 8.19
C LYS A 229 -37.66 4.89 8.12
N LEU A 230 -37.08 4.19 7.14
CA LEU A 230 -37.21 2.74 7.00
C LEU A 230 -36.66 2.00 8.21
N LEU A 231 -35.44 2.35 8.64
CA LEU A 231 -34.78 1.73 9.78
C LEU A 231 -35.51 2.00 11.10
N SER A 232 -36.06 3.20 11.29
CA SER A 232 -36.79 3.56 12.51
C SER A 232 -38.13 2.83 12.65
N GLY A 233 -38.72 2.39 11.55
CA GLY A 233 -39.96 1.59 11.54
C GLY A 233 -39.73 0.07 11.54
N ALA A 234 -38.48 -0.38 11.47
CA ALA A 234 -38.14 -1.80 11.40
C ALA A 234 -38.36 -2.48 12.76
N LYS A 235 -38.91 -3.71 12.75
CA LYS A 235 -39.14 -4.50 13.97
C LYS A 235 -37.89 -5.24 14.43
N HIS A 236 -37.10 -5.76 13.48
CA HIS A 236 -35.90 -6.57 13.75
C HIS A 236 -34.73 -6.12 12.87
N PRO A 237 -34.26 -4.86 12.99
CA PRO A 237 -33.19 -4.36 12.13
C PRO A 237 -31.89 -5.16 12.32
N VAL A 238 -31.22 -5.43 11.21
CA VAL A 238 -29.90 -6.08 11.16
C VAL A 238 -28.88 -5.19 10.45
N ILE A 239 -27.66 -5.17 10.98
CA ILE A 239 -26.48 -4.56 10.35
C ILE A 239 -25.50 -5.67 9.96
N LEU A 240 -25.25 -5.80 8.66
CA LEU A 240 -24.17 -6.63 8.12
C LEU A 240 -22.92 -5.77 7.93
N ALA A 241 -22.06 -5.74 8.95
CA ALA A 241 -20.87 -4.90 8.94
C ALA A 241 -19.70 -5.60 8.22
N GLY A 242 -19.51 -5.23 6.95
CA GLY A 242 -18.35 -5.60 6.15
C GLY A 242 -17.16 -4.68 6.37
N ARG A 243 -16.37 -4.41 5.31
CA ARG A 243 -15.25 -3.46 5.35
C ARG A 243 -15.77 -2.05 5.65
N VAL A 244 -15.29 -1.48 6.74
CA VAL A 244 -15.73 -0.17 7.25
C VAL A 244 -14.53 0.70 7.63
N SER A 245 -14.75 2.01 7.79
CA SER A 245 -13.75 2.90 8.37
C SER A 245 -13.37 2.45 9.78
N ARG A 246 -12.07 2.47 10.04
CA ARG A 246 -11.43 2.09 11.31
C ARG A 246 -11.15 3.27 12.22
N SER A 247 -11.48 4.49 11.78
CA SER A 247 -11.38 5.68 12.63
C SER A 247 -12.24 5.53 13.88
N GLU A 248 -11.77 6.03 15.02
CA GLU A 248 -12.52 5.96 16.27
C GLU A 248 -13.88 6.67 16.18
N SER A 249 -13.97 7.77 15.43
CA SER A 249 -15.24 8.47 15.21
C SER A 249 -16.25 7.61 14.47
N ALA A 250 -15.85 6.97 13.36
CA ALA A 250 -16.71 6.08 12.60
C ALA A 250 -17.08 4.81 13.40
N TRP A 251 -16.16 4.31 14.22
CA TRP A 251 -16.42 3.22 15.16
C TRP A 251 -17.52 3.60 16.16
N LYS A 252 -17.36 4.73 16.86
CA LYS A 252 -18.34 5.24 17.85
C LYS A 252 -19.71 5.49 17.20
N GLN A 253 -19.75 6.10 16.01
CA GLN A 253 -20.99 6.35 15.27
C GLN A 253 -21.71 5.06 14.87
N ARG A 254 -20.97 4.02 14.47
CA ARG A 254 -21.54 2.73 14.11
C ARG A 254 -22.11 1.99 15.33
N VAL A 255 -21.42 2.04 16.47
CA VAL A 255 -21.94 1.49 17.74
C VAL A 255 -23.22 2.21 18.15
N ALA A 256 -23.21 3.56 18.18
CA ALA A 256 -24.38 4.35 18.53
C ALA A 256 -25.58 4.11 17.59
N LEU A 257 -25.33 3.87 16.29
CA LEU A 257 -26.38 3.52 15.34
C LEU A 257 -27.00 2.16 15.67
N ALA A 258 -26.18 1.15 15.96
CA ALA A 258 -26.67 -0.18 16.33
C ALA A 258 -27.49 -0.12 17.62
N GLU A 259 -27.00 0.58 18.65
CA GLU A 259 -27.69 0.78 19.92
C GLU A 259 -29.03 1.51 19.75
N LYS A 260 -29.04 2.61 18.99
CA LYS A 260 -30.26 3.39 18.74
C LYS A 260 -31.36 2.59 18.04
N LEU A 261 -30.97 1.68 17.16
CA LEU A 261 -31.91 0.82 16.42
C LEU A 261 -32.21 -0.49 17.15
N HIS A 262 -31.54 -0.78 18.27
CA HIS A 262 -31.48 -2.12 18.86
C HIS A 262 -31.18 -3.21 17.81
N ALA A 263 -30.32 -2.87 16.84
CA ALA A 263 -30.06 -3.71 15.68
C ALA A 263 -29.07 -4.82 16.00
N ARG A 264 -29.37 -6.03 15.54
CA ARG A 264 -28.43 -7.16 15.59
C ARG A 264 -27.31 -6.94 14.58
N VAL A 265 -26.05 -7.15 14.99
CA VAL A 265 -24.87 -6.92 14.14
C VAL A 265 -24.17 -8.23 13.84
N PHE A 266 -23.83 -8.43 12.56
CA PHE A 266 -23.00 -9.53 12.08
C PHE A 266 -21.75 -8.98 11.40
N THR A 267 -20.62 -9.64 11.61
CA THR A 267 -19.31 -9.21 11.08
C THR A 267 -18.58 -10.36 10.41
N ASP A 268 -17.82 -10.04 9.37
CA ASP A 268 -16.88 -10.97 8.74
C ASP A 268 -15.59 -11.10 9.59
N ILE A 269 -15.06 -12.31 9.73
CA ILE A 269 -13.85 -12.61 10.55
C ILE A 269 -12.57 -11.93 10.03
N LYS A 270 -12.49 -11.62 8.73
CA LYS A 270 -11.33 -10.98 8.10
C LYS A 270 -11.34 -9.46 8.26
N VAL A 271 -12.44 -8.87 8.73
CA VAL A 271 -12.55 -7.42 8.91
C VAL A 271 -12.19 -7.04 10.34
N GLY A 272 -10.99 -6.49 10.51
CA GLY A 272 -10.61 -5.87 11.78
C GLY A 272 -11.44 -4.61 12.08
N ALA A 273 -11.80 -4.43 13.35
CA ALA A 273 -12.48 -3.24 13.85
C ALA A 273 -13.81 -2.89 13.14
N ALA A 274 -14.61 -3.91 12.82
CA ALA A 274 -15.98 -3.71 12.32
C ALA A 274 -16.97 -3.32 13.45
N PHE A 275 -17.02 -4.11 14.53
CA PHE A 275 -17.90 -3.90 15.69
C PHE A 275 -17.31 -4.61 16.93
N PRO A 276 -17.59 -4.18 18.18
CA PRO A 276 -17.08 -4.88 19.37
C PRO A 276 -17.69 -6.29 19.45
N THR A 277 -16.85 -7.31 19.50
CA THR A 277 -17.26 -8.72 19.45
C THR A 277 -17.86 -9.23 20.76
N ASP A 278 -17.70 -8.49 21.85
CA ASP A 278 -18.28 -8.72 23.17
C ASP A 278 -19.56 -7.90 23.41
N HIS A 279 -19.94 -7.05 22.45
CA HIS A 279 -21.13 -6.21 22.59
C HIS A 279 -22.40 -7.06 22.54
N PRO A 280 -23.42 -6.82 23.40
CA PRO A 280 -24.66 -7.63 23.44
C PRO A 280 -25.45 -7.67 22.12
N LEU A 281 -25.29 -6.66 21.27
CA LEU A 281 -25.89 -6.59 19.93
C LEU A 281 -25.09 -7.34 18.85
N HIS A 282 -23.89 -7.83 19.15
CA HIS A 282 -23.15 -8.71 18.25
C HIS A 282 -23.78 -10.11 18.28
N ALA A 283 -24.53 -10.44 17.23
CA ALA A 283 -25.53 -11.51 17.29
C ALA A 283 -24.94 -12.92 17.14
N ALA A 284 -23.72 -13.04 16.62
CA ALA A 284 -23.02 -14.30 16.45
C ALA A 284 -21.52 -14.04 16.26
N PRO A 285 -20.62 -14.97 16.66
CA PRO A 285 -19.19 -14.83 16.45
C PRO A 285 -18.82 -14.44 15.01
N PRO A 286 -17.75 -13.65 14.80
CA PRO A 286 -17.31 -13.28 13.45
C PRO A 286 -17.06 -14.53 12.61
N SER A 287 -17.61 -14.58 11.40
CA SER A 287 -17.54 -15.78 10.56
C SER A 287 -17.52 -15.45 9.08
N THR A 288 -16.85 -16.29 8.29
CA THR A 288 -16.93 -16.26 6.82
C THR A 288 -18.22 -16.92 6.33
N PHE A 289 -18.66 -17.97 7.04
CA PHE A 289 -19.88 -18.73 6.77
C PHE A 289 -20.74 -18.71 8.02
N LEU A 290 -22.02 -18.34 7.86
CA LEU A 290 -22.96 -18.30 8.98
C LEU A 290 -23.20 -19.69 9.55
N SER A 291 -23.18 -19.81 10.88
CA SER A 291 -23.69 -21.01 11.55
C SER A 291 -25.21 -21.13 11.35
N PRO A 292 -25.80 -22.33 11.52
CA PRO A 292 -27.24 -22.51 11.44
C PRO A 292 -28.03 -21.54 12.35
N ASP A 293 -27.53 -21.29 13.56
CA ASP A 293 -28.13 -20.36 14.52
C ASP A 293 -28.02 -18.90 14.07
N ALA A 294 -26.84 -18.48 13.60
CA ALA A 294 -26.65 -17.13 13.05
C ALA A 294 -27.55 -16.90 11.83
N ALA A 295 -27.68 -17.90 10.95
CA ALA A 295 -28.57 -17.85 9.80
C ALA A 295 -30.06 -17.79 10.21
N LYS A 296 -30.46 -18.46 11.31
CA LYS A 296 -31.80 -18.34 11.86
C LYS A 296 -32.06 -16.91 12.37
N LEU A 297 -31.14 -16.34 13.16
CA LEU A 297 -31.25 -14.98 13.67
C LEU A 297 -31.33 -13.92 12.55
N LEU A 298 -30.61 -14.16 11.44
CA LEU A 298 -30.68 -13.31 10.25
C LEU A 298 -32.02 -13.46 9.49
N ARG A 299 -32.61 -14.65 9.45
CA ARG A 299 -33.93 -14.90 8.83
C ARG A 299 -35.09 -14.28 9.60
N GLU A 300 -34.91 -14.01 10.89
CA GLU A 300 -35.90 -13.35 11.74
C GLU A 300 -35.94 -11.82 11.56
N ALA A 301 -34.99 -11.26 10.83
CA ALA A 301 -34.85 -9.83 10.55
C ALA A 301 -35.77 -9.35 9.42
#